data_AF-A0A7S0I2S7-F1
#
_entry.id   AF-A0A7S0I2S7-F1
#
_cell.length_a   1.000
_cell.length_b   1.000
_cell.length_c   1.000
_cell.angle_alpha   90.00
_cell.angle_beta   90.00
_cell.angle_gamma   90.00
#
_symmetry.space_group_name_H-M   'P 1'
#
loop_
_entity.id
_entity.type
_entity.pdbx_description
1 polymer ?
#
loop_
_entity_poly.entity_id
_entity_poly.type
_entity_poly.pdbx_seq_one_letter_code
_entity_poly.pdbx_strand_id
1 'polypeptide(L)'
;EGGGGGKRLRVLCYREPPAGLVAPPTPGAPPVAVPGRSLLLDVIMPSAAAATDGMAAAGEAAGEAEVPKALGWERNQAGRLGARLMDLSTQMRPEALAEESVHLNLRLMRWRLMPQLQTEAIAAQKCLLLGAGTLGCSVARTLLGWGVRHITFVDSGVVSYSNPVRQSLYTFADCVGPPTPKAQAAADALKTIFPSVQATAHAVSIPMPGHPVTDVERGKVEEDCALLDALVQEHDVIFLLTDTRESRWLPSLLAATHRKLAR
;
A
#
# COMPACT_ATOMS: atom_id res chain seq x y z
N GLU A 1 -7.95 10.55 63.81
CA GLU A 1 -8.51 10.63 62.45
C GLU A 1 -7.78 9.62 61.57
N GLY A 2 -8.49 8.61 61.08
CA GLY A 2 -7.93 7.47 60.35
C GLY A 2 -7.78 7.75 58.85
N GLY A 3 -6.73 7.20 58.25
CA GLY A 3 -6.50 7.26 56.80
C GLY A 3 -5.93 5.94 56.29
N GLY A 4 -6.81 5.08 55.76
CA GLY A 4 -6.43 3.81 55.14
C GLY A 4 -5.65 4.04 53.84
N GLY A 5 -4.33 3.86 53.90
CA GLY A 5 -3.43 4.01 52.75
C GLY A 5 -3.49 2.81 51.79
N GLY A 6 -4.37 2.86 50.80
CA GLY A 6 -4.27 1.98 49.62
C GLY A 6 -3.01 2.30 48.82
N LYS A 7 -2.24 1.27 48.42
CA LYS A 7 -1.05 1.47 47.58
C LYS A 7 -1.48 1.96 46.20
N ARG A 8 -1.00 3.15 45.83
CA ARG A 8 -1.28 3.80 44.54
C ARG A 8 -0.23 3.37 43.53
N LEU A 9 -0.63 2.62 42.51
CA LEU A 9 0.24 2.24 41.40
C LEU A 9 -0.07 3.13 40.20
N ARG A 10 0.97 3.75 39.65
CA ARG A 10 0.87 4.59 38.46
C ARG A 10 1.34 3.78 37.26
N VAL A 11 0.40 3.44 36.37
CA VAL A 11 0.69 2.65 35.16
C VAL A 11 0.67 3.60 33.96
N LEU A 12 1.80 3.64 33.25
CA LEU A 12 1.94 4.39 32.02
C LEU A 12 1.70 3.45 30.84
N CYS A 13 0.56 3.62 30.16
CA CYS A 13 0.32 2.98 28.87
C CYS A 13 0.68 3.98 27.77
N TYR A 14 1.68 3.64 26.96
CA TYR A 14 2.12 4.45 25.82
C TYR A 14 1.95 3.66 24.52
N ARG A 15 1.61 4.37 23.44
CA ARG A 15 1.59 3.84 22.07
C ARG A 15 2.60 4.66 21.27
N GLU A 16 3.60 4.00 20.72
CA GLU A 16 4.53 4.64 19.80
C GLU A 16 3.79 5.08 18.53
N PRO A 17 4.05 6.29 18.01
CA PRO A 17 3.51 6.69 16.72
C PRO A 17 4.05 5.76 15.62
N PRO A 18 3.23 5.41 14.62
CA PRO A 18 3.68 4.56 13.52
C PRO A 18 4.87 5.22 12.79
N ALA A 19 5.93 4.45 12.57
CA ALA A 19 7.11 4.92 11.86
C ALA A 19 6.75 5.35 10.43
N GLY A 20 7.03 6.61 10.07
CA GLY A 20 6.84 7.14 8.70
C GLY A 20 6.07 8.46 8.56
N LEU A 21 5.55 9.05 9.64
CA LEU A 21 4.80 10.32 9.60
C LEU A 21 5.58 11.55 10.11
N VAL A 22 6.91 11.50 10.12
CA VAL A 22 7.73 12.70 10.39
C VAL A 22 7.98 13.39 9.05
N ALA A 23 7.18 14.41 8.74
CA ALA A 23 7.53 15.33 7.66
C ALA A 23 8.91 15.95 7.93
N PRO A 24 9.77 16.14 6.92
CA PRO A 24 11.07 16.79 7.13
C PRO A 24 10.85 18.20 7.68
N PRO A 25 11.68 18.66 8.63
CA PRO A 25 11.47 19.95 9.29
C PRO A 25 11.65 21.09 8.30
N THR A 26 10.62 21.94 8.18
CA THR A 26 10.73 23.24 7.50
C THR A 26 11.65 24.15 8.34
N PRO A 27 12.65 24.83 7.75
CA PRO A 27 13.53 25.71 8.51
C PRO A 27 12.72 26.84 9.16
N GLY A 28 12.70 26.89 10.50
CA GLY A 28 12.06 27.95 11.29
C GLY A 28 10.69 27.63 11.88
N ALA A 29 10.11 26.45 11.67
CA ALA A 29 8.87 26.02 12.33
C ALA A 29 9.17 25.13 13.56
N PRO A 30 8.45 25.30 14.70
CA PRO A 30 8.58 24.39 15.83
C PRO A 30 8.11 22.97 15.44
N PRO A 31 8.73 21.90 15.97
CA PRO A 31 8.35 20.53 15.62
C PRO A 31 6.89 20.26 15.99
N VAL A 32 6.07 19.87 15.01
CA VAL A 32 4.69 19.46 15.23
C VAL A 32 4.71 18.05 15.83
N ALA A 33 4.61 17.97 17.16
CA ALA A 33 4.46 16.71 17.86
C ALA A 33 3.09 16.11 17.54
N VAL A 34 3.07 14.98 16.82
CA VAL A 34 1.86 14.14 16.74
C VAL A 34 1.61 13.61 18.14
N PRO A 35 0.48 13.95 18.80
CA PRO A 35 0.26 13.56 20.19
C PRO A 35 0.05 12.04 20.24
N GLY A 36 1.09 11.31 20.65
CA GLY A 36 0.93 9.96 21.15
C GLY A 36 -0.08 10.00 22.29
N ARG A 37 -1.22 9.30 22.15
CA ARG A 37 -2.22 9.24 23.20
C ARG A 37 -1.68 8.34 24.32
N SER A 38 -1.03 8.93 25.31
CA SER A 38 -0.64 8.25 26.55
C SER A 38 -1.80 8.34 27.54
N LEU A 39 -2.19 7.20 28.10
CA LEU A 39 -3.15 7.13 29.21
C LEU A 39 -2.36 6.84 30.48
N LEU A 40 -2.47 7.74 31.45
CA LEU A 40 -1.97 7.53 32.80
C LEU A 40 -3.12 7.00 33.65
N LEU A 41 -3.01 5.75 34.09
CA LEU A 41 -4.01 5.14 34.96
C LEU A 41 -3.46 5.11 36.39
N ASP A 42 -4.12 5.84 37.28
CA ASP A 42 -3.88 5.74 38.71
C ASP A 42 -4.76 4.61 39.26
N VAL A 43 -4.17 3.43 39.47
CA VAL A 43 -4.89 2.29 40.04
C VAL A 43 -4.70 2.33 41.56
N ILE A 44 -5.80 2.56 42.27
CA ILE A 44 -5.84 2.50 43.74
C ILE A 44 -6.23 1.08 44.12
N MET A 45 -5.27 0.31 44.62
CA MET A 45 -5.57 -1.02 45.15
C MET A 45 -6.30 -0.87 46.49
N PRO A 46 -7.43 -1.55 46.71
CA PRO A 46 -8.09 -1.52 48.00
C PRO A 46 -7.13 -2.09 49.06
N SER A 47 -6.98 -1.35 50.17
CA SER A 47 -6.35 -1.89 51.37
C SER A 47 -7.18 -3.07 51.88
N ALA A 48 -6.54 -4.12 52.39
CA ALA A 48 -7.20 -5.35 52.85
C ALA A 48 -8.33 -5.12 53.87
N ALA A 49 -8.42 -3.94 54.48
CA ALA A 49 -9.49 -3.54 55.40
C ALA A 49 -10.83 -3.18 54.72
N ALA A 50 -10.88 -2.99 53.40
CA ALA A 50 -12.10 -2.55 52.69
C ALA A 50 -12.92 -3.68 52.05
N ALA A 51 -12.54 -4.95 52.25
CA ALA A 51 -13.21 -6.11 51.66
C ALA A 51 -14.27 -6.76 52.57
N THR A 52 -14.60 -6.15 53.71
CA THR A 52 -15.59 -6.67 54.65
C THR A 52 -16.70 -5.65 54.91
N ASP A 53 -17.55 -5.41 53.91
CA ASP A 53 -18.92 -4.95 54.13
C ASP A 53 -19.82 -5.82 53.27
N GLY A 54 -20.17 -7.00 53.80
CA GLY A 54 -21.01 -7.97 53.09
C GLY A 54 -20.97 -9.43 53.53
N MET A 55 -20.56 -9.78 54.76
CA MET A 55 -20.99 -11.04 55.40
C MET A 55 -20.72 -10.98 56.91
N ALA A 56 -21.71 -11.35 57.71
CA ALA A 56 -21.75 -11.18 59.15
C ALA A 56 -20.75 -12.06 59.94
N ALA A 57 -20.24 -11.45 61.02
CA ALA A 57 -19.83 -12.01 62.32
C ALA A 57 -19.00 -13.32 62.38
N ALA A 58 -17.73 -13.21 62.79
CA ALA A 58 -17.15 -13.99 63.90
C ALA A 58 -15.71 -13.54 64.22
N GLY A 59 -15.45 -13.28 65.51
CA GLY A 59 -14.21 -13.66 66.20
C GLY A 59 -12.92 -12.87 65.96
N GLU A 60 -12.36 -12.35 67.06
CA GLU A 60 -11.03 -11.74 67.18
C GLU A 60 -9.88 -12.64 66.70
N ALA A 61 -8.91 -12.07 65.98
CA ALA A 61 -7.48 -12.29 66.18
C ALA A 61 -6.68 -11.26 65.36
N ALA A 62 -5.79 -10.52 66.02
CA ALA A 62 -4.77 -9.72 65.37
C ALA A 62 -3.75 -10.65 64.69
N GLY A 63 -3.96 -10.92 63.40
CA GLY A 63 -2.96 -11.49 62.50
C GLY A 63 -2.48 -10.41 61.54
N GLU A 64 -1.19 -10.37 61.23
CA GLU A 64 -0.64 -9.58 60.12
C GLU A 64 -1.60 -9.69 58.92
N ALA A 65 -2.04 -8.56 58.36
CA ALA A 65 -2.94 -8.56 57.20
C ALA A 65 -2.21 -9.21 56.02
N GLU A 66 -2.36 -10.53 55.91
CA GLU A 66 -1.72 -11.37 54.92
C GLU A 66 -2.26 -10.96 53.56
N VAL A 67 -1.46 -10.19 52.82
CA VAL A 67 -1.84 -9.70 51.50
C VAL A 67 -2.17 -10.92 50.64
N PRO A 68 -3.38 -11.04 50.07
CA PRO A 68 -3.75 -12.22 49.32
C PRO A 68 -2.75 -12.41 48.17
N LYS A 69 -2.18 -13.61 48.10
CA LYS A 69 -1.14 -13.96 47.12
C LYS A 69 -1.72 -13.79 45.72
N ALA A 70 -1.30 -12.74 45.02
CA ALA A 70 -1.78 -12.45 43.67
C ALA A 70 -1.25 -13.52 42.70
N LEU A 71 -2.12 -14.46 42.35
CA LEU A 71 -1.92 -15.50 41.33
C LEU A 71 -2.94 -15.25 40.21
N GLY A 72 -2.53 -15.39 38.95
CA GLY A 72 -3.48 -15.18 37.83
C GLY A 72 -2.88 -14.95 36.45
N TRP A 73 -1.56 -14.94 36.30
CA TRP A 73 -0.93 -14.83 34.98
C TRP A 73 -1.29 -16.04 34.11
N GLU A 74 -1.92 -15.77 32.95
CA GLU A 74 -2.21 -16.81 31.96
C GLU A 74 -0.90 -17.34 31.38
N ARG A 75 -0.82 -18.66 31.17
CA ARG A 75 0.32 -19.29 30.51
C ARG A 75 0.21 -19.07 28.99
N ASN A 76 1.35 -18.83 28.35
CA ASN A 76 1.44 -18.85 26.90
C ASN A 76 1.28 -20.30 26.36
N GLN A 77 1.24 -20.47 25.03
CA GLN A 77 1.11 -21.79 24.40
C GLN A 77 2.24 -22.78 24.80
N ALA A 78 3.40 -22.27 25.21
CA ALA A 78 4.53 -23.06 25.71
C ALA A 78 4.45 -23.37 27.22
N GLY A 79 3.31 -23.08 27.87
CA GLY A 79 3.08 -23.34 29.30
C GLY A 79 3.87 -22.42 30.25
N ARG A 80 4.58 -21.41 29.73
CA ARG A 80 5.35 -20.45 30.52
C ARG A 80 4.49 -19.24 30.87
N LEU A 81 4.74 -18.64 32.02
CA LEU A 81 4.14 -17.35 32.39
C LEU A 81 4.83 -16.26 31.57
N GLY A 82 4.17 -15.80 30.51
CA GLY A 82 4.73 -14.84 29.57
C GLY A 82 3.67 -14.27 28.65
N ALA A 83 3.94 -13.08 28.11
CA ALA A 83 3.01 -12.39 27.21
C ALA A 83 2.73 -13.22 25.95
N ARG A 84 1.50 -13.13 25.44
CA ARG A 84 1.14 -13.62 24.10
C ARG A 84 1.31 -12.48 23.12
N LEU A 85 2.15 -12.69 22.10
CA LEU A 85 2.29 -11.77 20.98
C LEU A 85 1.49 -12.34 19.81
N MET A 86 0.64 -11.53 19.20
CA MET A 86 -0.13 -11.90 18.01
C MET A 86 -0.01 -10.79 16.98
N ASP A 87 0.35 -11.13 15.75
CA ASP A 87 0.34 -10.17 14.65
C ASP A 87 -1.10 -10.03 14.10
N LEU A 88 -1.66 -8.83 14.27
CA LEU A 88 -2.97 -8.46 13.77
C LEU A 88 -2.89 -7.63 12.49
N SER A 89 -1.70 -7.47 11.91
CA SER A 89 -1.48 -6.61 10.74
C SER A 89 -2.40 -6.96 9.58
N THR A 90 -2.59 -8.25 9.29
CA THR A 90 -3.46 -8.74 8.21
C THR A 90 -4.93 -8.39 8.39
N GLN A 91 -5.38 -8.20 9.64
CA GLN A 91 -6.78 -7.93 9.98
C GLN A 91 -7.05 -6.46 10.29
N MET A 92 -6.02 -5.71 10.71
CA MET A 92 -6.16 -4.33 11.18
C MET A 92 -5.59 -3.30 10.20
N ARG A 93 -4.73 -3.71 9.25
CA ARG A 93 -4.21 -2.79 8.24
C ARG A 93 -5.23 -2.59 7.12
N PRO A 94 -5.64 -1.34 6.83
CA PRO A 94 -6.58 -1.06 5.74
C PRO A 94 -6.09 -1.55 4.38
N GLU A 95 -4.78 -1.49 4.11
CA GLU A 95 -4.22 -1.92 2.83
C GLU A 95 -4.34 -3.44 2.66
N ALA A 96 -4.00 -4.21 3.70
CA ALA A 96 -4.11 -5.66 3.70
C ALA A 96 -5.58 -6.13 3.58
N LEU A 97 -6.51 -5.42 4.25
CA LEU A 97 -7.94 -5.68 4.12
C LEU A 97 -8.44 -5.39 2.69
N ALA A 98 -7.98 -4.31 2.07
CA ALA A 98 -8.32 -3.98 0.70
C ALA A 98 -7.79 -5.03 -0.28
N GLU A 99 -6.54 -5.49 -0.10
CA GLU A 99 -5.93 -6.57 -0.89
C GLU A 99 -6.76 -7.86 -0.82
N GLU A 100 -7.11 -8.31 0.39
CA GLU A 100 -7.86 -9.56 0.58
C GLU A 100 -9.30 -9.43 0.02
N SER A 101 -9.92 -8.26 0.14
CA SER A 101 -11.25 -7.99 -0.43
C SER A 101 -11.27 -8.08 -1.96
N VAL A 102 -10.27 -7.49 -2.63
CA VAL A 102 -10.11 -7.60 -4.09
C VAL A 102 -9.88 -9.05 -4.51
N HIS A 103 -9.02 -9.76 -3.79
CA HIS A 103 -8.71 -11.15 -4.10
C HIS A 103 -9.92 -12.07 -3.90
N LEU A 104 -10.71 -11.85 -2.84
CA LEU A 104 -11.94 -12.58 -2.59
C LEU A 104 -12.95 -12.36 -3.72
N ASN A 105 -13.08 -11.13 -4.24
CA ASN A 105 -13.98 -10.85 -5.36
C ASN A 105 -13.66 -11.71 -6.60
N LEU A 106 -12.38 -11.81 -6.96
CA LEU A 106 -11.91 -12.63 -8.08
C LEU A 106 -12.11 -14.14 -7.81
N ARG A 107 -11.82 -14.60 -6.59
CA ARG A 107 -12.06 -15.99 -6.18
C ARG A 107 -13.54 -16.36 -6.24
N LEU A 108 -14.45 -15.45 -5.88
CA LEU A 108 -15.89 -15.67 -5.98
C LEU A 108 -16.35 -15.88 -7.42
N MET A 109 -15.79 -15.15 -8.39
CA MET A 109 -16.06 -15.39 -9.81
C MET A 109 -15.63 -16.80 -10.22
N ARG A 110 -14.43 -17.23 -9.80
CA ARG A 110 -13.93 -18.59 -10.05
C ARG A 110 -14.85 -19.64 -9.44
N TRP A 111 -15.21 -19.51 -8.16
CA TRP A 111 -16.01 -20.51 -7.46
C TRP A 111 -17.45 -20.61 -7.95
N ARG A 112 -18.07 -19.49 -8.34
CA ARG A 112 -19.48 -19.46 -8.71
C ARG A 112 -19.75 -19.70 -10.19
N LEU A 113 -18.87 -19.21 -11.07
CA LEU A 113 -19.14 -19.15 -12.51
C LEU A 113 -18.21 -20.06 -13.31
N MET A 114 -16.90 -19.98 -13.07
CA MET A 114 -15.91 -20.64 -13.92
C MET A 114 -14.75 -21.20 -13.07
N PRO A 115 -14.87 -22.44 -12.55
CA PRO A 115 -13.85 -23.05 -11.70
C PRO A 115 -12.47 -23.20 -12.36
N GLN A 116 -12.43 -23.27 -13.69
CA GLN A 116 -11.19 -23.37 -14.47
C GLN A 116 -10.46 -22.03 -14.67
N LEU A 117 -11.06 -20.91 -14.24
CA LEU A 117 -10.45 -19.59 -14.36
C LEU A 117 -9.21 -19.46 -13.48
N GLN A 118 -8.06 -19.21 -14.10
CA GLN A 118 -6.78 -19.07 -13.40
C GLN A 118 -6.53 -17.61 -13.01
N THR A 119 -7.28 -17.12 -12.03
CA THR A 119 -7.20 -15.73 -11.54
C THR A 119 -5.80 -15.35 -11.05
N GLU A 120 -5.10 -16.28 -10.40
CA GLU A 120 -3.77 -16.09 -9.84
C GLU A 120 -2.71 -15.96 -10.95
N ALA A 121 -2.86 -16.72 -12.05
CA ALA A 121 -1.97 -16.62 -13.20
C ALA A 121 -2.10 -15.27 -13.91
N ILE A 122 -3.32 -14.73 -14.00
CA ILE A 122 -3.58 -13.39 -14.55
C ILE A 122 -2.97 -12.32 -13.63
N ALA A 123 -3.22 -12.40 -12.32
CA ALA A 123 -2.72 -11.43 -11.35
C ALA A 123 -1.18 -11.35 -11.29
N ALA A 124 -0.50 -12.47 -11.54
CA ALA A 124 0.95 -12.57 -11.54
C ALA A 124 1.64 -11.97 -12.78
N GLN A 125 0.91 -11.68 -13.86
CA GLN A 125 1.51 -11.14 -15.08
C GLN A 125 2.12 -9.76 -14.86
N LYS A 126 3.27 -9.52 -15.48
CA LYS A 126 3.86 -8.18 -15.63
C LYS A 126 3.36 -7.56 -16.93
N CYS A 127 2.63 -6.45 -16.83
CA CYS A 127 2.04 -5.77 -17.97
C CYS A 127 2.77 -4.48 -18.30
N LEU A 128 3.30 -4.38 -19.52
CA LEU A 128 3.87 -3.16 -20.08
C LEU A 128 2.80 -2.44 -20.92
N LEU A 129 2.49 -1.19 -20.57
CA LEU A 129 1.52 -0.35 -21.27
C LEU A 129 2.27 0.73 -22.06
N LEU A 130 2.36 0.55 -23.38
CA LEU A 130 2.97 1.51 -24.28
C LEU A 130 1.93 2.54 -24.70
N GLY A 131 1.87 3.63 -23.95
CA GLY A 131 0.90 4.70 -24.07
C GLY A 131 0.06 4.83 -22.80
N ALA A 132 0.05 6.04 -22.23
CA ALA A 132 -0.77 6.43 -21.08
C ALA A 132 -1.94 7.35 -21.50
N GLY A 133 -2.38 7.22 -22.76
CA GLY A 133 -3.58 7.90 -23.28
C GLY A 133 -4.89 7.31 -22.75
N THR A 134 -5.98 7.52 -23.49
CA THR A 134 -7.33 7.04 -23.10
C THR A 134 -7.37 5.51 -22.96
N LEU A 135 -6.75 4.81 -23.92
CA LEU A 135 -6.63 3.35 -23.88
C LEU A 135 -5.77 2.90 -22.69
N GLY A 136 -4.59 3.50 -22.51
CA GLY A 136 -3.69 3.22 -21.38
C GLY A 136 -4.39 3.29 -20.03
N CYS A 137 -5.08 4.40 -19.77
CA CYS A 137 -5.83 4.60 -18.53
C CYS A 137 -6.92 3.55 -18.31
N SER A 138 -7.65 3.22 -19.36
CA SER A 138 -8.79 2.29 -19.29
C SER A 138 -8.32 0.85 -19.09
N VAL A 139 -7.33 0.42 -19.89
CA VAL A 139 -6.71 -0.90 -19.77
C VAL A 139 -6.08 -1.07 -18.39
N ALA A 140 -5.34 -0.08 -17.89
CA ALA A 140 -4.73 -0.14 -16.56
C ALA A 140 -5.76 -0.35 -15.45
N ARG A 141 -6.89 0.38 -15.48
CA ARG A 141 -7.98 0.19 -14.51
C ARG A 141 -8.61 -1.20 -14.62
N THR A 142 -8.78 -1.71 -15.83
CA THR A 142 -9.29 -3.07 -16.05
C THR A 142 -8.32 -4.12 -15.53
N LEU A 143 -7.02 -4.00 -15.82
CA LEU A 143 -5.97 -4.90 -15.33
C LEU A 143 -5.93 -4.91 -13.80
N LEU A 144 -6.00 -3.73 -13.17
CA LEU A 144 -6.05 -3.62 -11.72
C LEU A 144 -7.26 -4.33 -11.11
N GLY A 145 -8.43 -4.21 -11.76
CA GLY A 145 -9.66 -4.92 -11.39
C GLY A 145 -9.55 -6.44 -11.53
N TRP A 146 -8.77 -6.93 -12.49
CA TRP A 146 -8.42 -8.35 -12.65
C TRP A 146 -7.30 -8.84 -11.72
N GLY A 147 -6.83 -7.98 -10.82
CA GLY A 147 -5.85 -8.34 -9.80
C GLY A 147 -4.39 -8.22 -10.24
N VAL A 148 -4.12 -7.71 -11.46
CA VAL A 148 -2.74 -7.46 -11.92
C VAL A 148 -2.08 -6.42 -11.01
N ARG A 149 -0.86 -6.74 -10.56
CA ARG A 149 -0.10 -5.87 -9.64
C ARG A 149 1.06 -5.17 -10.29
N HIS A 150 1.66 -5.74 -11.33
CA HIS A 150 2.85 -5.18 -11.98
C HIS A 150 2.44 -4.48 -13.27
N ILE A 151 2.39 -3.15 -13.24
CA ILE A 151 1.97 -2.33 -14.38
C ILE A 151 3.02 -1.26 -14.63
N THR A 152 3.60 -1.24 -15.82
CA THR A 152 4.61 -0.26 -16.21
C THR A 152 4.08 0.59 -17.34
N PHE A 153 4.08 1.91 -17.18
CA PHE A 153 3.67 2.85 -18.21
C PHE A 153 4.86 3.41 -18.97
N VAL A 154 4.72 3.52 -20.30
CA VAL A 154 5.66 4.23 -21.16
C VAL A 154 4.89 5.29 -21.96
N ASP A 155 5.21 6.56 -21.76
CA ASP A 155 4.60 7.68 -22.49
C ASP A 155 5.50 8.92 -22.39
N SER A 156 5.80 9.58 -23.51
CA SER A 156 6.63 10.80 -23.55
C SER A 156 5.83 12.09 -23.33
N GLY A 157 4.51 12.02 -23.29
CA GLY A 157 3.61 13.15 -23.21
C GLY A 157 3.44 13.72 -21.80
N VAL A 158 2.88 14.92 -21.76
CA VAL A 158 2.49 15.64 -20.54
C VAL A 158 0.97 15.72 -20.47
N VAL A 159 0.41 15.67 -19.26
CA VAL A 159 -1.04 15.83 -19.05
C VAL A 159 -1.48 17.24 -19.48
N SER A 160 -2.48 17.32 -20.35
CA SER A 160 -3.05 18.60 -20.82
C SER A 160 -4.50 18.78 -20.38
N TYR A 161 -4.99 20.02 -20.34
CA TYR A 161 -6.34 20.36 -19.84
C TYR A 161 -7.49 19.55 -20.45
N SER A 162 -7.35 19.10 -21.70
CA SER A 162 -8.39 18.30 -22.35
C SER A 162 -8.35 16.81 -21.95
N ASN A 163 -7.28 16.35 -21.30
CA ASN A 163 -7.06 14.94 -20.99
C ASN A 163 -7.98 14.39 -19.88
N PRO A 164 -8.17 15.05 -18.71
CA PRO A 164 -8.89 14.44 -17.59
C PRO A 164 -10.31 13.95 -17.92
N VAL A 165 -11.01 14.63 -18.83
CA VAL A 165 -12.38 14.21 -19.24
C VAL A 165 -12.41 12.93 -20.08
N ARG A 166 -11.27 12.49 -20.65
CA ARG A 166 -11.16 11.31 -21.51
C ARG A 166 -10.11 10.29 -21.05
N GLN A 167 -9.30 10.62 -20.05
CA GLN A 167 -8.20 9.81 -19.54
C GLN A 167 -8.39 9.65 -18.03
N SER A 168 -8.98 8.53 -17.64
CA SER A 168 -9.58 8.27 -16.31
C SER A 168 -8.60 8.11 -15.15
N LEU A 169 -7.30 8.32 -15.39
CA LEU A 169 -6.27 8.37 -14.35
C LEU A 169 -5.82 9.81 -14.04
N TYR A 170 -6.28 10.81 -14.78
CA TYR A 170 -5.87 12.20 -14.60
C TYR A 170 -7.01 13.04 -14.04
N THR A 171 -6.63 14.05 -13.28
CA THR A 171 -7.50 15.05 -12.69
C THR A 171 -7.13 16.44 -13.18
N PHE A 172 -7.97 17.43 -12.88
CA PHE A 172 -7.64 18.81 -13.18
C PHE A 172 -6.36 19.28 -12.47
N ALA A 173 -6.07 18.76 -11.27
CA ALA A 173 -4.88 19.11 -10.50
C ALA A 173 -3.59 18.75 -11.25
N ASP A 174 -3.59 17.66 -12.03
CA ASP A 174 -2.42 17.21 -12.79
C ASP A 174 -2.07 18.14 -13.96
N CYS A 175 -3.02 18.98 -14.37
CA CYS A 175 -2.85 19.99 -15.42
C CYS A 175 -2.34 21.33 -14.87
N VAL A 176 -2.46 21.56 -13.55
CA VAL A 176 -2.15 22.84 -12.91
C VAL A 176 -0.78 22.76 -12.26
N GLY A 177 0.10 23.68 -12.62
CA GLY A 177 1.46 23.76 -12.07
C GLY A 177 2.51 23.27 -13.07
N PRO A 178 3.60 22.60 -12.61
CA PRO A 178 4.65 22.14 -13.51
C PRO A 178 4.13 21.06 -14.48
N PRO A 179 4.72 20.93 -15.68
CA PRO A 179 4.37 19.87 -16.63
C PRO A 179 4.47 18.48 -15.99
N THR A 180 3.32 17.83 -15.76
CA THR A 180 3.25 16.48 -15.19
C THR A 180 3.37 15.43 -16.30
N PRO A 181 4.41 14.56 -16.30
CA PRO A 181 4.52 13.48 -17.28
C PRO A 181 3.38 12.48 -17.15
N LYS A 182 2.77 12.10 -18.28
CA LYS A 182 1.61 11.20 -18.31
C LYS A 182 1.88 9.83 -17.71
N ALA A 183 3.03 9.25 -18.02
CA ALA A 183 3.42 7.95 -17.48
C ALA A 183 3.49 7.98 -15.95
N GLN A 184 4.13 9.01 -15.39
CA GLN A 184 4.28 9.17 -13.95
C GLN A 184 2.93 9.42 -13.26
N ALA A 185 2.14 10.37 -13.78
CA ALA A 185 0.80 10.64 -13.26
C ALA A 185 -0.09 9.39 -13.25
N ALA A 186 -0.01 8.56 -14.30
CA ALA A 186 -0.80 7.33 -14.39
C ALA A 186 -0.37 6.30 -13.33
N ALA A 187 0.94 6.12 -13.12
CA ALA A 187 1.45 5.21 -12.09
C ALA A 187 1.07 5.67 -10.67
N ASP A 188 1.14 6.97 -10.40
CA ASP A 188 0.79 7.53 -9.10
C ASP A 188 -0.73 7.48 -8.83
N ALA A 189 -1.54 7.67 -9.88
CA ALA A 189 -2.98 7.48 -9.80
C ALA A 189 -3.34 6.02 -9.47
N LEU A 190 -2.65 5.03 -10.07
CA LEU A 190 -2.88 3.62 -9.70
C LEU A 190 -2.52 3.33 -8.24
N LYS A 191 -1.40 3.86 -7.74
CA LYS A 191 -1.01 3.71 -6.32
C LYS A 191 -2.00 4.38 -5.38
N THR A 192 -2.61 5.48 -5.82
CA THR A 192 -3.68 6.14 -5.05
C THR A 192 -4.95 5.28 -5.01
N ILE A 193 -5.30 4.62 -6.11
CA ILE A 193 -6.47 3.74 -6.19
C ILE A 193 -6.25 2.45 -5.38
N PHE A 194 -5.07 1.85 -5.49
CA PHE A 194 -4.72 0.61 -4.82
C PHE A 194 -3.24 0.63 -4.40
N PRO A 195 -2.93 0.96 -3.13
CA PRO A 195 -1.56 1.21 -2.66
C PRO A 195 -0.56 0.07 -2.90
N SER A 196 -1.05 -1.17 -2.97
CA SER A 196 -0.23 -2.37 -3.10
C SER A 196 0.10 -2.71 -4.56
N VAL A 197 -0.32 -1.87 -5.52
CA VAL A 197 0.10 -2.00 -6.93
C VAL A 197 1.58 -1.63 -7.08
N GLN A 198 2.30 -2.43 -7.85
CA GLN A 198 3.67 -2.14 -8.28
C GLN A 198 3.62 -1.42 -9.62
N ALA A 199 3.26 -0.14 -9.57
CA ALA A 199 3.20 0.72 -10.75
C ALA A 199 4.50 1.51 -10.96
N THR A 200 5.09 1.39 -12.15
CA THR A 200 6.29 2.14 -12.56
C THR A 200 6.02 2.93 -13.85
N ALA A 201 6.88 3.90 -14.14
CA ALA A 201 6.67 4.83 -15.23
C ALA A 201 7.99 5.24 -15.88
N HIS A 202 7.99 5.31 -17.21
CA HIS A 202 9.11 5.78 -18.02
C HIS A 202 8.65 6.83 -19.03
N ALA A 203 9.22 8.03 -18.94
CA ALA A 203 8.96 9.12 -19.88
C ALA A 203 9.84 8.98 -21.13
N VAL A 204 9.51 7.99 -21.97
CA VAL A 204 10.32 7.58 -23.13
C VAL A 204 9.52 7.80 -24.42
N SER A 205 10.20 8.32 -25.44
CA SER A 205 9.61 8.47 -26.77
C SER A 205 9.82 7.20 -27.59
N ILE A 206 8.80 6.72 -28.27
CA ILE A 206 8.92 5.56 -29.16
C ILE A 206 9.30 6.07 -30.56
N PRO A 207 10.49 5.73 -31.10
CA PRO A 207 10.91 6.16 -32.41
C PRO A 207 9.96 5.65 -33.50
N MET A 208 9.51 6.57 -34.36
CA MET A 208 8.60 6.26 -35.45
C MET A 208 9.38 6.10 -36.76
N PRO A 209 9.15 5.03 -37.54
CA PRO A 209 9.76 4.89 -38.85
C PRO A 209 9.35 6.06 -39.76
N GLY A 210 10.27 6.50 -40.62
CA GLY A 210 10.04 7.59 -41.58
C GLY A 210 10.26 9.00 -41.02
N HIS A 211 10.55 9.15 -39.72
CA HIS A 211 10.95 10.44 -39.14
C HIS A 211 12.49 10.54 -39.12
N PRO A 212 13.08 11.61 -39.67
CA PRO A 212 14.53 11.78 -39.64
C PRO A 212 14.99 12.04 -38.20
N VAL A 213 16.07 11.36 -37.80
CA VAL A 213 16.75 11.57 -36.52
C VAL A 213 18.00 12.39 -36.79
N THR A 214 18.14 13.53 -36.12
CA THR A 214 19.35 14.34 -36.23
C THR A 214 20.53 13.68 -35.51
N ASP A 215 21.76 14.00 -35.89
CA ASP A 215 22.94 13.40 -35.24
C ASP A 215 23.03 13.75 -33.74
N VAL A 216 22.41 14.85 -33.31
CA VAL A 216 22.30 15.23 -31.88
C VAL A 216 21.34 14.32 -31.12
N GLU A 217 20.24 13.91 -31.77
CA GLU A 217 19.21 13.06 -31.16
C GLU A 217 19.54 11.57 -31.22
N ARG A 218 20.46 11.17 -32.10
CA ARG A 218 20.84 9.77 -32.34
C ARG A 218 21.17 9.02 -31.05
N GLY A 219 22.01 9.60 -30.20
CA GLY A 219 22.41 8.97 -28.93
C GLY A 219 21.21 8.72 -28.00
N LYS A 220 20.32 9.72 -27.86
CA LYS A 220 19.11 9.58 -27.06
C LYS A 220 18.14 8.54 -27.64
N VAL A 221 17.99 8.49 -28.96
CA VAL A 221 17.13 7.50 -29.63
C VAL A 221 17.67 6.09 -29.44
N GLU A 222 18.98 5.90 -29.46
CA GLU A 222 19.63 4.61 -29.17
C GLU A 222 19.39 4.19 -27.71
N GLU A 223 19.52 5.12 -26.76
CA GLU A 223 19.21 4.89 -25.35
C GLU A 223 17.73 4.53 -25.12
N ASP A 224 16.80 5.29 -25.72
CA ASP A 224 15.36 5.05 -25.65
C ASP A 224 14.99 3.69 -26.26
N CYS A 225 15.62 3.30 -27.39
CA CYS A 225 15.46 1.98 -27.98
C CYS A 225 15.96 0.86 -27.06
N ALA A 226 17.13 1.02 -26.46
CA ALA A 226 17.71 0.03 -25.56
C ALA A 226 16.88 -0.15 -24.29
N LEU A 227 16.37 0.95 -23.74
CA LEU A 227 15.46 0.92 -22.59
C LEU A 227 14.13 0.24 -22.95
N LEU A 228 13.55 0.55 -24.10
CA LEU A 228 12.32 -0.11 -24.56
C LEU A 228 12.52 -1.62 -24.74
N ASP A 229 13.66 -2.03 -25.28
CA ASP A 229 14.01 -3.44 -25.42
C ASP A 229 14.13 -4.15 -24.07
N ALA A 230 14.81 -3.53 -23.10
CA ALA A 230 14.92 -4.07 -21.74
C ALA A 230 13.55 -4.20 -21.07
N LEU A 231 12.67 -3.20 -21.21
CA LEU A 231 11.32 -3.24 -20.68
C LEU A 231 10.48 -4.35 -21.32
N VAL A 232 10.57 -4.52 -22.63
CA VAL A 232 9.90 -5.60 -23.36
C VAL A 232 10.35 -6.98 -22.87
N GLN A 233 11.65 -7.15 -22.60
CA GLN A 233 12.19 -8.41 -22.07
C GLN A 233 11.72 -8.71 -20.64
N GLU A 234 11.63 -7.69 -19.78
CA GLU A 234 11.23 -7.84 -18.38
C GLU A 234 9.75 -8.23 -18.21
N HIS A 235 8.87 -7.75 -19.10
CA HIS A 235 7.42 -7.91 -18.97
C HIS A 235 6.89 -9.13 -19.72
N ASP A 236 5.76 -9.67 -19.28
CA ASP A 236 5.16 -10.88 -19.86
C ASP A 236 4.21 -10.52 -21.02
N VAL A 237 3.41 -9.47 -20.82
CA VAL A 237 2.39 -9.00 -21.74
C VAL A 237 2.61 -7.53 -22.07
N ILE A 238 2.58 -7.20 -23.35
CA ILE A 238 2.83 -5.85 -23.88
C ILE A 238 1.56 -5.35 -24.54
N PHE A 239 1.08 -4.19 -24.12
CA PHE A 239 -0.07 -3.54 -24.72
C PHE A 239 0.38 -2.38 -25.60
N LEU A 240 0.02 -2.42 -26.88
CA LEU A 240 0.35 -1.44 -27.90
C LEU A 240 -0.74 -0.36 -27.97
N LEU A 241 -0.69 0.58 -27.03
CA LEU A 241 -1.73 1.58 -26.79
C LEU A 241 -1.39 2.96 -27.34
N THR A 242 -0.48 3.01 -28.31
CA THR A 242 -0.08 4.23 -29.01
C THR A 242 -1.14 4.68 -30.02
N ASP A 243 -1.10 5.97 -30.34
CA ASP A 243 -2.08 6.70 -31.16
C ASP A 243 -1.89 6.53 -32.67
N THR A 244 -0.66 6.27 -33.12
CA THR A 244 -0.32 6.11 -34.54
C THR A 244 0.04 4.66 -34.90
N ARG A 245 0.03 4.33 -36.19
CA ARG A 245 0.46 3.00 -36.68
C ARG A 245 1.98 2.88 -36.65
N GLU A 246 2.66 3.96 -36.96
CA GLU A 246 4.11 4.07 -37.08
C GLU A 246 4.78 3.78 -35.73
N SER A 247 4.24 4.34 -34.65
CA SER A 247 4.73 4.09 -33.27
C SER A 247 4.56 2.64 -32.81
N ARG A 248 3.70 1.83 -33.46
CA ARG A 248 3.53 0.40 -33.12
C ARG A 248 4.60 -0.48 -33.73
N TRP A 249 5.28 -0.03 -34.78
CA TRP A 249 6.19 -0.86 -35.55
C TRP A 249 7.35 -1.41 -34.71
N LEU A 250 8.09 -0.53 -34.03
CA LEU A 250 9.25 -0.92 -33.22
C LEU A 250 8.84 -1.83 -32.04
N PRO A 251 7.86 -1.46 -31.18
CA PRO A 251 7.38 -2.36 -30.14
C PRO A 251 6.91 -3.73 -30.64
N SER A 252 6.23 -3.79 -31.78
CA SER A 252 5.78 -5.05 -32.37
C SER A 252 6.96 -5.92 -32.79
N LEU A 253 7.99 -5.31 -33.38
CA LEU A 253 9.22 -6.00 -33.76
C LEU A 253 9.97 -6.56 -32.54
N LEU A 254 10.12 -5.76 -31.49
CA LEU A 254 10.78 -6.17 -30.25
C LEU A 254 10.01 -7.31 -29.57
N ALA A 255 8.68 -7.17 -29.45
CA ALA A 255 7.83 -8.20 -28.88
C ALA A 255 7.91 -9.52 -29.66
N ALA A 256 7.89 -9.47 -30.99
CA ALA A 256 8.04 -10.66 -31.83
C ALA A 256 9.42 -11.32 -31.67
N THR A 257 10.47 -10.51 -31.57
CA THR A 257 11.86 -10.97 -31.36
C THR A 257 12.01 -11.71 -30.03
N HIS A 258 11.43 -11.18 -28.96
CA HIS A 258 11.47 -11.76 -27.62
C HIS A 258 10.35 -12.77 -27.33
N ARG A 259 9.54 -13.11 -28.34
CA ARG A 259 8.39 -14.03 -28.25
C ARG A 259 7.40 -13.65 -27.13
N LYS A 260 7.19 -12.36 -26.94
CA LYS A 260 6.25 -11.79 -25.97
C LYS A 260 4.85 -11.68 -26.56
N LEU A 261 3.84 -11.72 -25.69
CA LEU A 261 2.46 -11.50 -26.09
C LEU A 261 2.22 -9.99 -26.25
N ALA A 262 2.09 -9.52 -27.50
CA ALA A 262 1.79 -8.13 -27.81
C ALA A 262 0.41 -7.97 -28.47
N ARG A 263 -0.42 -7.07 -27.96
CA ARG A 263 -1.73 -6.72 -28.54
C ARG A 263 -2.09 -5.25 -28.41
#